data_AF-A0A8T1YZ97-F1
#
_entry.id   AF-A0A8T1YZ97-F1
#
_cell.length_a   1.000
_cell.length_b   1.000
_cell.length_c   1.000
_cell.angle_alpha   90.00
_cell.angle_beta   90.00
_cell.angle_gamma   90.00
#
_symmetry.space_group_name_H-M   'P 1'
#
loop_
_entity.id
_entity.type
_entity.pdbx_description
1 polymer ?
#
loop_
_entity_poly.entity_id
_entity_poly.type
_entity_poly.pdbx_seq_one_letter_code
_entity_poly.pdbx_strand_id
1 'polypeptide(L)'
;MANRPLEILTEFPAPPSSATDPPPPPSRWWTQLHSLFLLRKELTEEERSAIFKPFFYGFLTLFAVMNMVLFLDIFFCHVSFSVESISVPPSSTTWRVNLLVKNPSSCSPINYNAENVYAKLGSINAAVLKTSRKRGSHGGHTSFSVDLATGGNQSDVVAVSPRVAFELDMKLSGKKKYLAFLDEYGHYNIRCQNLTLGYQKTKCHSSFKASDSIM
;
A
#
# COMPACT_ATOMS: atom_id res chain seq x y z
N MET A 1 -31.94 -76.13 30.00
CA MET A 1 -32.40 -76.03 31.40
C MET A 1 -31.18 -76.07 32.29
N ALA A 2 -30.82 -75.09 33.10
CA ALA A 2 -31.14 -73.67 33.18
C ALA A 2 -29.82 -73.01 33.67
N ASN A 3 -29.47 -71.89 33.07
CA ASN A 3 -28.19 -71.20 33.25
C ASN A 3 -28.04 -70.64 34.67
N ARG A 4 -26.85 -70.76 35.25
CA ARG A 4 -26.47 -70.10 36.52
C ARG A 4 -26.43 -68.58 36.30
N PRO A 5 -27.10 -67.76 37.14
CA PRO A 5 -26.81 -66.34 37.21
C PRO A 5 -25.67 -66.09 38.21
N LEU A 6 -24.65 -65.39 37.74
CA LEU A 6 -23.56 -64.83 38.54
C LEU A 6 -24.10 -63.55 39.21
N GLU A 7 -24.53 -63.64 40.47
CA GLU A 7 -24.87 -62.47 41.27
C GLU A 7 -23.59 -61.76 41.72
N ILE A 8 -23.34 -60.61 41.11
CA ILE A 8 -22.28 -59.68 41.44
C ILE A 8 -22.74 -58.86 42.66
N LEU A 9 -22.15 -59.14 43.83
CA LEU A 9 -22.28 -58.29 45.02
C LEU A 9 -21.76 -56.89 44.69
N THR A 10 -22.71 -55.97 44.53
CA THR A 10 -22.46 -54.55 44.29
C THR A 10 -22.28 -53.89 45.66
N GLU A 11 -21.08 -54.00 46.22
CA GLU A 11 -20.68 -53.20 47.38
C GLU A 11 -20.09 -51.90 46.84
N PHE A 12 -20.86 -50.82 46.94
CA PHE A 12 -20.44 -49.47 46.55
C PHE A 12 -19.36 -48.95 47.51
N PRO A 13 -18.15 -48.58 47.05
CA PRO A 13 -17.37 -47.58 47.74
C PRO A 13 -17.89 -46.19 47.31
N ALA A 14 -18.26 -45.37 48.29
CA ALA A 14 -18.54 -43.96 48.06
C ALA A 14 -17.38 -43.29 47.29
N PRO A 15 -17.65 -42.38 46.34
CA PRO A 15 -16.58 -41.66 45.66
C PRO A 15 -15.82 -40.80 46.68
N PRO A 16 -14.48 -40.79 46.68
CA PRO A 16 -13.75 -39.81 47.46
C PRO A 16 -14.13 -38.42 46.93
N SER A 17 -14.60 -37.61 47.88
CA SER A 17 -14.91 -36.20 47.75
C SER A 17 -13.95 -35.50 46.80
N SER A 18 -14.52 -34.73 45.87
CA SER A 18 -13.81 -33.73 45.06
C SER A 18 -13.00 -32.83 46.00
N ALA A 19 -11.72 -33.14 46.16
CA ALA A 19 -10.75 -32.20 46.67
C ALA A 19 -10.60 -31.15 45.57
N THR A 20 -11.27 -30.02 45.74
CA THR A 20 -10.95 -28.82 44.98
C THR A 20 -9.53 -28.45 45.37
N ASP A 21 -8.57 -28.71 44.48
CA ASP A 21 -7.21 -28.21 44.63
C ASP A 21 -7.28 -26.69 44.85
N PRO A 22 -6.64 -26.14 45.89
CA PRO A 22 -6.56 -24.70 46.03
C PRO A 22 -5.82 -24.14 44.79
N PRO A 23 -6.27 -22.99 44.23
CA PRO A 23 -5.57 -22.39 43.11
C PRO A 23 -4.10 -22.17 43.48
N PRO A 24 -3.15 -22.44 42.57
CA PRO A 24 -1.73 -22.31 42.87
C PRO A 24 -1.46 -20.90 43.39
N PRO A 25 -0.73 -20.74 44.51
CA PRO A 25 -0.50 -19.45 45.11
C PRO A 25 0.11 -18.52 44.05
N PRO A 26 -0.44 -17.30 43.85
CA PRO A 26 0.10 -16.36 42.88
C PRO A 26 1.58 -16.19 43.17
N SER A 27 2.40 -16.41 42.15
CA SER A 27 3.82 -16.65 42.33
C SER A 27 4.44 -15.54 43.17
N ARG A 28 5.03 -15.94 44.30
CA ARG A 28 5.47 -15.09 45.42
C ARG A 28 6.33 -13.90 45.00
N TRP A 29 7.06 -14.01 43.89
CA TRP A 29 7.90 -12.96 43.34
C TRP A 29 7.09 -11.78 42.77
N TRP A 30 5.94 -12.00 42.10
CA TRP A 30 5.10 -10.92 41.56
C TRP A 30 4.47 -10.10 42.69
N THR A 31 3.93 -10.74 43.72
CA THR A 31 3.34 -10.05 44.88
C THR A 31 4.39 -9.32 45.71
N GLN A 32 5.59 -9.90 45.85
CA GLN A 32 6.72 -9.25 46.52
C GLN A 32 7.21 -8.01 45.77
N LEU A 33 7.32 -8.08 44.43
CA LEU A 33 7.72 -6.94 43.61
C LEU A 33 6.68 -5.80 43.65
N HIS A 34 5.40 -6.16 43.54
CA HIS A 34 4.29 -5.19 43.66
C HIS A 34 4.24 -4.53 45.05
N SER A 35 4.48 -5.29 46.12
CA SER A 35 4.48 -4.74 47.48
C SER A 35 5.63 -3.73 47.70
N LEU A 36 6.82 -4.00 47.16
CA LEU A 36 7.96 -3.08 47.25
C LEU A 36 7.74 -1.82 46.41
N PHE A 37 7.12 -1.95 45.24
CA PHE A 37 6.85 -0.81 44.36
C PHE A 37 5.69 0.09 44.85
N LEU A 38 4.65 -0.48 45.47
CA LEU A 38 3.46 0.25 45.88
C LEU A 38 3.53 0.80 47.31
N LEU A 39 4.31 0.18 48.20
CA LEU A 39 4.43 0.62 49.60
C LEU A 39 5.45 1.76 49.80
N ARG A 40 6.34 1.98 48.83
CA ARG A 40 7.33 3.07 48.89
C ARG A 40 6.77 4.34 48.26
N LYS A 41 6.35 5.28 49.11
CA LYS A 41 5.70 6.55 48.70
C LYS A 41 6.63 7.50 47.92
N GLU A 42 7.94 7.33 48.02
CA GLU A 42 8.96 8.13 47.32
C GLU A 42 10.06 7.20 46.80
N LEU A 43 10.24 7.15 45.48
CA LEU A 43 11.40 6.53 44.86
C LEU A 43 12.57 7.52 44.90
N THR A 44 13.75 7.00 45.21
CA THR A 44 14.99 7.77 45.14
C THR A 44 15.27 8.16 43.67
N GLU A 45 15.87 9.32 43.42
CA GLU A 45 16.14 9.80 42.03
C GLU A 45 16.92 8.79 41.19
N GLU A 46 17.82 8.01 41.82
CA GLU A 46 18.54 6.92 41.16
C GLU A 46 17.64 5.77 40.72
N GLU A 47 16.64 5.40 41.54
CA GLU A 47 15.67 4.34 41.25
C GLU A 47 14.70 4.78 40.16
N ARG A 48 14.26 6.05 40.20
CA ARG A 48 13.45 6.66 39.14
C ARG A 48 14.19 6.66 37.80
N SER A 49 15.48 7.00 37.81
CA SER A 49 16.35 6.94 36.63
C SER A 49 16.52 5.51 36.10
N ALA A 50 16.73 4.53 37.00
CA ALA A 50 16.88 3.13 36.63
C ALA A 50 15.63 2.53 35.97
N ILE A 51 14.44 3.00 36.35
CA ILE A 51 13.16 2.59 35.73
C ILE A 51 12.89 3.36 34.44
N PHE A 52 13.22 4.65 34.41
CA PHE A 52 12.93 5.50 33.24
C PHE A 52 13.84 5.20 32.05
N LYS A 53 15.11 4.83 32.28
CA LYS A 53 16.07 4.47 31.22
C LYS A 53 15.56 3.36 30.29
N PRO A 54 15.18 2.15 30.75
CA PRO A 54 14.70 1.10 29.86
C PRO A 54 13.39 1.48 29.15
N PHE A 55 12.52 2.25 29.81
CA PHE A 55 11.31 2.76 29.18
C PHE A 55 11.63 3.73 28.03
N PHE A 56 12.58 4.65 28.25
CA PHE A 56 13.03 5.61 27.24
C PHE A 56 13.73 4.91 26.07
N TYR A 57 14.60 3.92 26.35
CA TYR A 57 15.22 3.11 25.30
C TYR A 57 14.17 2.31 24.52
N GLY A 58 13.20 1.69 25.19
CA GLY A 58 12.11 0.98 24.54
C GLY A 58 11.27 1.89 23.64
N PHE A 59 10.94 3.10 24.12
CA PHE A 59 10.24 4.11 23.33
C PHE A 59 11.05 4.54 22.09
N LEU A 60 12.35 4.80 22.25
CA LEU A 60 13.23 5.14 21.13
C LEU A 60 13.34 4.00 20.11
N THR A 61 13.43 2.75 20.57
CA THR A 61 13.46 1.57 19.69
C THR A 61 12.15 1.42 18.93
N LEU A 62 11.00 1.55 19.60
CA LEU A 62 9.70 1.52 18.97
C LEU A 62 9.57 2.62 17.92
N PHE A 63 9.96 3.86 18.27
CA PHE A 63 9.95 4.98 17.35
C PHE A 63 10.85 4.73 16.14
N ALA A 64 12.06 4.21 16.34
CA ALA A 64 12.98 3.87 15.25
C ALA A 64 12.40 2.79 14.32
N VAL A 65 11.79 1.73 14.88
CA VAL A 65 11.14 0.66 14.10
C VAL A 65 9.97 1.22 13.29
N MET A 66 9.12 2.04 13.90
CA MET A 66 8.00 2.68 13.20
C MET A 66 8.48 3.56 12.05
N ASN A 67 9.52 4.37 12.27
CA ASN A 67 10.12 5.17 11.20
C ASN A 67 10.69 4.29 10.09
N MET A 68 11.41 3.21 10.42
CA MET A 68 11.92 2.26 9.42
C MET A 68 10.78 1.66 8.59
N VAL A 69 9.67 1.25 9.20
CA VAL A 69 8.51 0.73 8.48
C VAL A 69 7.91 1.80 7.55
N LEU A 70 7.75 3.04 8.02
CA LEU A 70 7.26 4.15 7.19
C LEU A 70 8.21 4.44 6.02
N PHE A 71 9.52 4.40 6.24
CA PHE A 71 10.51 4.57 5.18
C PHE A 71 10.42 3.44 4.15
N LEU A 72 10.33 2.19 4.59
CA LEU A 72 10.16 1.04 3.70
C LEU A 72 8.89 1.19 2.86
N ASP A 73 7.79 1.66 3.46
CA ASP A 73 6.54 1.92 2.74
C ASP A 73 6.73 2.95 1.60
N ILE A 74 7.46 4.05 1.87
CA ILE A 74 7.81 5.05 0.84
C ILE A 74 8.65 4.42 -0.27
N PHE A 75 9.64 3.59 0.06
CA PHE A 75 10.51 2.98 -0.93
C PHE A 75 9.82 1.90 -1.78
N PHE A 76 8.95 1.08 -1.18
CA PHE A 76 8.28 -0.02 -1.88
C PHE A 76 7.03 0.41 -2.66
N CYS A 77 6.36 1.50 -2.26
CA CYS A 77 5.15 2.00 -2.90
C CYS A 77 5.40 3.02 -4.01
N HIS A 78 6.67 3.34 -4.29
CA HIS A 78 7.04 4.32 -5.29
C HIS A 78 6.89 3.79 -6.72
N VAL A 79 5.80 4.18 -7.37
CA VAL A 79 5.58 3.97 -8.80
C VAL A 79 6.20 5.14 -9.57
N SER A 80 6.96 4.82 -10.63
CA SER A 80 7.44 5.84 -11.57
C SER A 80 6.87 5.63 -12.96
N PHE A 81 6.53 6.73 -13.62
CA PHE A 81 5.97 6.73 -14.97
C PHE A 81 7.01 7.28 -15.95
N SER A 82 7.06 6.70 -17.14
CA SER A 82 7.87 7.20 -18.25
C SER A 82 7.08 7.05 -19.52
N VAL A 83 7.16 8.01 -20.43
CA VAL A 83 6.67 7.81 -21.80
C VAL A 83 7.73 7.00 -22.54
N GLU A 84 7.29 6.01 -23.31
CA GLU A 84 8.14 5.17 -24.15
C GLU A 84 8.05 5.59 -25.61
N SER A 85 6.85 5.87 -26.11
CA SER A 85 6.65 6.40 -27.45
C SER A 85 5.31 7.10 -27.60
N ILE A 86 5.26 8.03 -28.55
CA ILE A 86 4.03 8.69 -29.01
C ILE A 86 3.94 8.45 -30.50
N SER A 87 2.84 7.85 -30.94
CA SER A 87 2.56 7.64 -32.35
C SER A 87 1.20 8.19 -32.72
N VAL A 88 1.14 8.81 -33.90
CA VAL A 88 -0.10 9.26 -34.51
C VAL A 88 -0.24 8.46 -35.80
N PRO A 89 -1.24 7.56 -35.93
CA PRO A 89 -1.47 6.84 -37.16
C PRO A 89 -1.84 7.85 -38.27
N PRO A 90 -1.27 7.71 -39.48
CA PRO A 90 -1.42 8.68 -40.56
C PRO A 90 -2.86 8.86 -41.06
N SER A 91 -3.77 7.94 -40.74
CA SER A 91 -5.17 7.93 -41.17
C SER A 91 -6.18 8.24 -40.05
N SER A 92 -5.72 8.52 -38.83
CA SER A 92 -6.60 8.66 -37.68
C SER A 92 -6.34 9.95 -36.91
N THR A 93 -7.38 10.51 -36.33
CA THR A 93 -7.28 11.60 -35.35
C THR A 93 -6.91 11.12 -33.95
N THR A 94 -6.23 9.98 -33.83
CA THR A 94 -5.95 9.35 -32.54
C THR A 94 -4.46 9.39 -32.24
N TRP A 95 -4.11 9.85 -31.04
CA TRP A 95 -2.74 9.84 -30.52
C TRP A 95 -2.59 8.61 -29.64
N ARG A 96 -1.67 7.71 -30.00
CA ARG A 96 -1.33 6.56 -29.18
C ARG A 96 -0.10 6.88 -28.34
N VAL A 97 -0.29 6.96 -27.05
CA VAL A 97 0.79 7.19 -26.07
C VAL A 97 1.09 5.88 -25.37
N ASN A 98 2.32 5.40 -25.53
CA ASN A 98 2.83 4.24 -24.80
C ASN A 98 3.60 4.72 -23.57
N LEU A 99 3.13 4.31 -22.40
CA LEU A 99 3.70 4.60 -21.09
C LEU A 99 4.33 3.32 -20.52
N LEU A 100 5.51 3.47 -19.96
CA LEU A 100 6.19 2.47 -19.17
C LEU A 100 6.04 2.81 -17.68
N VAL A 101 5.29 1.98 -16.97
CA VAL A 101 5.11 2.07 -15.52
C VAL A 101 6.15 1.17 -14.87
N LYS A 102 7.06 1.75 -14.09
CA LYS A 102 8.06 1.01 -13.34
C LYS A 102 7.62 0.84 -11.89
N ASN A 103 7.86 -0.37 -11.39
CA ASN A 103 7.52 -0.85 -10.06
C ASN A 103 6.06 -0.60 -9.66
N PRO A 104 5.06 -1.08 -10.42
CA PRO A 104 3.70 -1.16 -9.91
C PRO A 104 3.66 -2.27 -8.86
N SER A 105 4.09 -1.96 -7.63
CA SER A 105 4.07 -2.90 -6.53
C SER A 105 2.64 -3.24 -6.13
N SER A 106 2.45 -4.33 -5.38
CA SER A 106 1.17 -4.71 -4.79
C SER A 106 0.58 -3.62 -3.89
N CYS A 107 1.42 -2.72 -3.41
CA CYS A 107 1.06 -1.62 -2.54
C CYS A 107 0.52 -0.40 -3.30
N SER A 108 0.69 -0.33 -4.62
CA SER A 108 0.19 0.77 -5.45
C SER A 108 -0.61 0.24 -6.66
N PRO A 109 -1.72 -0.47 -6.45
CA PRO A 109 -2.55 -0.95 -7.55
C PRO A 109 -3.18 0.23 -8.32
N ILE A 110 -2.84 0.32 -9.60
CA ILE A 110 -3.37 1.32 -10.54
C ILE A 110 -4.58 0.75 -11.27
N ASN A 111 -5.64 1.56 -11.38
CA ASN A 111 -6.79 1.26 -12.22
C ASN A 111 -6.53 1.81 -13.62
N TYR A 112 -6.59 0.93 -14.62
CA TYR A 112 -6.31 1.27 -16.03
C TYR A 112 -7.58 1.40 -16.87
N ASN A 113 -8.77 1.37 -16.26
CA ASN A 113 -10.04 1.51 -16.97
C ASN A 113 -10.18 2.92 -17.55
N ALA A 114 -10.50 3.01 -18.84
CA ALA A 114 -10.59 4.27 -19.59
C ALA A 114 -11.49 5.33 -18.93
N GLU A 115 -12.59 4.92 -18.29
CA GLU A 115 -13.53 5.80 -17.58
C GLU A 115 -12.88 6.57 -16.42
N ASN A 116 -11.82 6.02 -15.83
CA ASN A 116 -11.13 6.58 -14.68
C ASN A 116 -9.83 7.28 -15.06
N VAL A 117 -9.67 7.56 -16.35
CA VAL A 117 -8.49 8.19 -16.93
C VAL A 117 -8.88 9.54 -17.51
N TYR A 118 -8.17 10.58 -17.08
CA TYR A 118 -8.22 11.89 -17.70
C TYR A 118 -6.87 12.19 -18.34
N ALA A 119 -6.87 12.78 -19.54
CA ALA A 119 -5.67 13.15 -20.25
C ALA A 119 -5.82 14.53 -20.91
N LYS A 120 -4.73 15.27 -20.91
CA LYS A 120 -4.61 16.58 -21.53
C LYS A 120 -3.26 16.63 -22.25
N LEU A 121 -3.30 17.07 -23.50
CA LEU A 121 -2.11 17.21 -24.34
C LEU A 121 -1.89 18.70 -24.61
N GLY A 122 -0.84 19.26 -24.02
CA GLY A 122 -0.56 20.69 -23.99
C GLY A 122 -1.72 21.46 -23.37
N SER A 123 -2.30 22.37 -24.14
CA SER A 123 -3.48 23.14 -23.74
C SER A 123 -4.82 22.43 -24.01
N ILE A 124 -4.82 21.33 -24.74
CA ILE A 124 -6.04 20.69 -25.28
C ILE A 124 -6.44 19.48 -24.43
N ASN A 125 -7.71 19.44 -24.02
CA ASN A 125 -8.28 18.26 -23.37
C ASN A 125 -8.37 17.11 -24.39
N ALA A 126 -7.92 15.92 -24.01
CA ALA A 126 -7.97 14.75 -24.86
C ALA A 126 -8.99 13.74 -24.30
N ALA A 127 -9.89 13.27 -25.15
CA ALA A 127 -10.80 12.19 -24.80
C ALA A 127 -10.04 10.86 -24.85
N VAL A 128 -10.13 10.06 -23.78
CA VAL A 128 -9.51 8.73 -23.71
C VAL A 128 -10.43 7.75 -24.42
N LEU A 129 -10.02 7.27 -25.59
CA LEU A 129 -10.82 6.33 -26.38
C LEU A 129 -10.62 4.90 -25.91
N LYS A 130 -9.36 4.52 -25.70
CA LYS A 130 -9.01 3.15 -25.36
C LYS A 130 -7.77 3.13 -24.50
N THR A 131 -7.81 2.26 -23.51
CA THR A 131 -6.64 1.91 -22.72
C THR A 131 -6.29 0.45 -22.99
N SER A 132 -5.00 0.15 -23.01
CA SER A 132 -4.51 -1.23 -23.05
C SER A 132 -3.37 -1.39 -22.09
N ARG A 133 -3.32 -2.55 -21.43
CA ARG A 133 -2.30 -2.87 -20.45
C ARG A 133 -1.65 -4.17 -20.87
N LYS A 134 -0.31 -4.16 -20.97
CA LYS A 134 0.48 -5.37 -21.14
C LYS A 134 1.40 -5.51 -19.94
N ARG A 135 1.19 -6.59 -19.18
CA ARG A 135 2.08 -6.93 -18.07
C ARG A 135 3.41 -7.40 -18.68
N GLY A 136 4.51 -6.76 -18.29
CA GLY A 136 5.84 -7.16 -18.73
C GLY A 136 6.19 -8.55 -18.21
N SER A 137 7.01 -9.29 -18.96
CA SER A 137 7.18 -10.74 -18.74
C SER A 137 7.78 -11.09 -17.38
N HIS A 138 8.74 -10.35 -16.81
CA HIS A 138 9.42 -10.82 -15.58
C HIS A 138 10.25 -9.74 -14.83
N GLY A 139 9.81 -8.48 -14.75
CA GLY A 139 10.72 -7.40 -14.29
C GLY A 139 10.11 -6.13 -13.70
N GLY A 140 8.95 -6.22 -13.03
CA GLY A 140 8.40 -5.06 -12.31
C GLY A 140 8.06 -3.87 -13.22
N HIS A 141 7.80 -4.10 -14.50
CA HIS A 141 7.40 -3.06 -15.45
C HIS A 141 6.05 -3.45 -16.09
N THR A 142 5.14 -2.49 -16.16
CA THR A 142 3.87 -2.62 -16.90
C THR A 142 3.90 -1.62 -18.03
N SER A 143 3.75 -2.09 -19.27
CA SER A 143 3.48 -1.20 -20.39
C SER A 143 1.98 -0.93 -20.46
N PHE A 144 1.66 0.33 -20.65
CA PHE A 144 0.31 0.85 -20.66
C PHE A 144 0.18 1.80 -21.83
N SER A 145 -0.78 1.56 -22.71
CA SER A 145 -1.00 2.39 -23.88
C SER A 145 -2.36 3.04 -23.82
N VAL A 146 -2.42 4.30 -24.22
CA VAL A 146 -3.65 5.10 -24.24
C VAL A 146 -3.83 5.68 -25.62
N ASP A 147 -4.99 5.43 -26.21
CA ASP A 147 -5.43 6.06 -27.44
C ASP A 147 -6.27 7.28 -27.06
N LEU A 148 -5.81 8.47 -27.49
CA LEU A 148 -6.37 9.78 -27.16
C LEU A 148 -6.96 10.42 -28.41
N ALA A 149 -8.17 10.96 -28.33
CA ALA A 149 -8.75 11.83 -29.34
C ALA A 149 -8.65 13.29 -28.89
N THR A 150 -8.05 14.14 -29.73
CA THR A 150 -8.01 15.58 -29.51
C THR A 150 -9.09 16.26 -30.32
N GLY A 151 -9.87 17.15 -29.69
CA GLY A 151 -11.00 17.84 -30.34
C GLY A 151 -10.61 19.02 -31.26
N GLY A 152 -9.32 19.20 -31.55
CA GLY A 152 -8.82 20.30 -32.39
C GLY A 152 -8.28 19.80 -33.74
N ASN A 153 -8.25 20.68 -34.75
CA ASN A 153 -7.66 20.39 -36.05
C ASN A 153 -6.20 19.95 -35.88
N GLN A 154 -5.96 18.65 -36.09
CA GLN A 154 -4.63 18.06 -35.92
C GLN A 154 -3.60 18.57 -36.92
N SER A 155 -4.06 19.18 -38.00
CA SER A 155 -3.22 19.90 -38.95
C SER A 155 -2.39 20.97 -38.25
N ASP A 156 -2.93 21.70 -37.27
CA ASP A 156 -2.17 22.78 -36.62
C ASP A 156 -1.17 22.26 -35.58
N VAL A 157 -1.39 21.06 -35.02
CA VAL A 157 -0.50 20.48 -34.00
C VAL A 157 0.63 19.67 -34.65
N VAL A 158 0.35 19.00 -35.77
CA VAL A 158 1.32 18.16 -36.50
C VAL A 158 2.06 18.96 -37.59
N ALA A 159 1.44 19.99 -38.21
CA ALA A 159 2.11 20.82 -39.21
C ALA A 159 3.01 21.91 -38.61
N VAL A 160 2.88 22.24 -37.31
CA VAL A 160 3.70 23.27 -36.64
C VAL A 160 5.12 22.80 -36.28
N SER A 161 5.50 21.58 -36.66
CA SER A 161 6.88 21.04 -36.77
C SER A 161 7.09 19.78 -35.91
N PRO A 162 7.82 18.76 -36.41
CA PRO A 162 8.20 17.57 -35.64
C PRO A 162 9.12 17.86 -34.44
N ARG A 163 9.42 19.12 -34.16
CA ARG A 163 10.26 19.61 -33.05
C ARG A 163 9.47 20.27 -31.92
N VAL A 164 8.15 20.29 -31.98
CA VAL A 164 7.33 20.86 -30.89
C VAL A 164 7.33 19.88 -29.72
N ALA A 165 7.91 20.31 -28.61
CA ALA A 165 7.82 19.63 -27.33
C ALA A 165 6.39 19.74 -26.80
N PHE A 166 5.72 18.61 -26.60
CA PHE A 166 4.40 18.54 -25.98
C PHE A 166 4.52 18.30 -24.48
N GLU A 167 3.56 18.81 -23.74
CA GLU A 167 3.33 18.45 -22.34
C GLU A 167 2.14 17.48 -22.29
N LEU A 168 2.28 16.38 -21.56
CA LEU A 168 1.19 15.43 -21.32
C LEU A 168 0.88 15.45 -19.83
N ASP A 169 -0.36 15.83 -19.54
CA ASP A 169 -0.94 15.77 -18.21
C ASP A 169 -1.95 14.64 -18.17
N MET A 170 -1.78 13.72 -17.24
CA MET A 170 -2.61 12.53 -17.13
C MET A 170 -3.00 12.28 -15.67
N LYS A 171 -4.25 11.87 -15.46
CA LYS A 171 -4.73 11.39 -14.16
C LYS A 171 -5.15 9.94 -14.30
N LEU A 172 -4.55 9.09 -13.49
CA LEU A 172 -4.89 7.68 -13.39
C LEU A 172 -5.43 7.39 -12.00
N SER A 173 -6.66 6.89 -11.92
CA SER A 173 -7.19 6.47 -10.63
C SER A 173 -6.42 5.25 -10.12
N GLY A 174 -6.22 5.19 -8.82
CA GLY A 174 -5.45 4.12 -8.21
C GLY A 174 -5.69 4.09 -6.72
N LYS A 175 -5.03 3.14 -6.10
CA LYS A 175 -5.09 2.93 -4.67
C LYS A 175 -3.68 2.77 -4.15
N LYS A 176 -3.42 3.38 -3.01
CA LYS A 176 -2.15 3.28 -2.30
C LYS A 176 -2.42 2.58 -0.98
N LYS A 177 -1.80 1.43 -0.79
CA LYS A 177 -1.83 0.66 0.45
C LYS A 177 -0.65 1.09 1.28
N TYR A 178 -0.90 1.51 2.50
CA TYR A 178 0.14 1.66 3.50
C TYR A 178 0.34 0.34 4.23
N LEU A 179 1.56 0.04 4.66
CA LEU A 179 1.89 -1.17 5.44
C LEU A 179 1.05 -1.29 6.73
N ALA A 180 0.50 -0.17 7.21
CA ALA A 180 -0.38 -0.07 8.37
C ALA A 180 -1.89 -0.25 8.06
N PHE A 181 -2.24 -1.09 7.09
CA PHE A 181 -3.61 -1.53 6.75
C PHE A 181 -4.61 -0.47 6.26
N LEU A 182 -4.19 0.78 6.09
CA LEU A 182 -5.05 1.82 5.51
C LEU A 182 -4.90 1.85 3.99
N ASP A 183 -6.04 1.67 3.34
CA ASP A 183 -6.21 1.65 1.90
C ASP A 183 -6.68 3.04 1.45
N GLU A 184 -5.80 3.84 0.85
CA GLU A 184 -6.11 5.19 0.40
C GLU A 184 -6.47 5.17 -1.09
N TYR A 185 -7.70 5.60 -1.41
CA TYR A 185 -8.16 5.75 -2.78
C TYR A 185 -7.81 7.14 -3.30
N GLY A 186 -7.38 7.22 -4.54
CA GLY A 186 -6.94 8.49 -5.10
C GLY A 186 -6.59 8.42 -6.57
N HIS A 187 -5.78 9.38 -7.00
CA HIS A 187 -5.35 9.51 -8.39
C HIS A 187 -3.86 9.83 -8.46
N TYR A 188 -3.17 9.16 -9.37
CA TYR A 188 -1.84 9.52 -9.80
C TYR A 188 -1.94 10.65 -10.82
N ASN A 189 -1.45 11.84 -10.44
CA ASN A 189 -1.22 12.94 -11.36
C ASN A 189 0.16 12.77 -12.00
N ILE A 190 0.17 12.53 -13.29
CA ILE A 190 1.36 12.28 -14.10
C ILE A 190 1.53 13.46 -15.05
N ARG A 191 2.71 14.08 -15.01
CA ARG A 191 3.08 15.18 -15.92
C ARG A 191 4.36 14.81 -16.64
N CYS A 192 4.34 14.88 -17.96
CA CYS A 192 5.47 14.59 -18.81
C CYS A 192 5.73 15.82 -19.68
N GLN A 193 6.94 16.37 -19.63
CA GLN A 193 7.33 17.54 -20.42
C GLN A 193 8.33 17.15 -21.50
N ASN A 194 8.50 17.99 -22.50
CA ASN A 194 9.45 17.81 -23.61
C ASN A 194 9.23 16.50 -24.38
N LEU A 195 7.97 16.16 -24.63
CA LEU A 195 7.61 14.99 -25.40
C LEU A 195 7.68 15.28 -26.90
N THR A 196 8.37 14.44 -27.66
CA THR A 196 8.37 14.49 -29.12
C THR A 196 7.65 13.28 -29.71
N LEU A 197 7.18 13.42 -30.95
CA LEU A 197 6.66 12.28 -31.71
C LEU A 197 7.77 11.24 -31.93
N GLY A 198 7.41 9.96 -31.85
CA GLY A 198 8.33 8.83 -32.02
C GLY A 198 8.70 8.14 -30.71
N TYR A 199 9.80 7.39 -30.74
CA TYR A 199 10.29 6.63 -29.59
C TYR A 199 11.26 7.49 -28.77
N GLN A 200 10.85 7.84 -27.55
CA GLN A 200 11.68 8.58 -26.62
C GLN A 200 11.30 8.19 -25.20
N LYS A 201 12.30 7.75 -24.43
CA LYS A 201 12.11 7.35 -23.04
C LYS A 201 12.22 8.56 -22.11
N THR A 202 11.14 9.33 -22.00
CA THR A 202 11.11 10.53 -21.18
C THR A 202 10.51 10.21 -19.81
N LYS A 203 11.24 10.56 -18.73
CA LYS A 203 10.72 10.40 -17.37
C LYS A 203 9.62 11.41 -17.11
N CYS A 204 8.54 10.97 -16.48
CA CYS A 204 7.46 11.84 -16.07
C CYS A 204 7.53 12.10 -14.58
N HIS A 205 7.12 13.30 -14.18
CA HIS A 205 6.84 13.60 -12.79
C HIS A 205 5.50 12.95 -12.42
N SER A 206 5.46 12.22 -11.31
CA SER A 206 4.24 11.57 -10.84
C SER A 206 4.04 11.80 -9.36
N SER A 207 2.81 12.12 -8.96
CA SER A 207 2.41 12.30 -7.57
C SER A 207 1.08 11.63 -7.32
N PHE A 208 0.90 11.02 -6.16
CA PHE A 208 -0.38 10.47 -5.74
C PHE A 208 -1.13 11.52 -4.94
N LYS A 209 -2.39 11.77 -5.29
CA LYS A 209 -3.29 12.62 -4.52
C LYS A 209 -4.43 11.75 -4.03
N ALA A 210 -4.60 11.68 -2.72
CA ALA A 210 -5.77 11.05 -2.11
C ALA A 210 -7.04 11.75 -2.61
N SER A 211 -8.06 10.95 -2.90
CA SER A 211 -9.41 11.49 -3.02
C SER A 211 -9.86 11.86 -1.60
N ASP A 212 -10.47 13.02 -1.44
CA ASP A 212 -11.13 13.40 -0.19
C ASP A 212 -12.37 12.49 -0.04
N SER A 213 -12.16 11.22 0.28
CA SER A 213 -13.24 10.36 0.75
C SER A 213 -13.58 10.85 2.14
N ILE A 214 -14.68 11.60 2.23
CA ILE A 214 -15.37 11.87 3.49
C ILE A 214 -15.55 10.51 4.17
N MET A 215 -14.79 10.29 5.25
CA MET A 215 -14.97 9.18 6.17
C MET A 215 -16.03 9.57 7.19
#